data_AF-A0A7J9HIQ7-F1
#
_entry.id   AF-A0A7J9HIQ7-F1
#
_cell.length_a   1.000
_cell.length_b   1.000
_cell.length_c   1.000
_cell.angle_alpha   90.00
_cell.angle_beta   90.00
_cell.angle_gamma   90.00
#
_symmetry.space_group_name_H-M   'P 1'
#
loop_
_entity.id
_entity.type
_entity.pdbx_description
1 polymer ?
#
loop_
_entity_poly.entity_id
_entity_poly.type
_entity_poly.pdbx_seq_one_letter_code
_entity_poly.pdbx_strand_id
1 'polypeptide(L)'
;MKPSPNSFIVLIGESLSVWLNGRLPSPSHRVMMKGNEDRYSLGLFTRPRGGYVIKVPNELVDDNNPILFKPHDHEEFLKFYYSEITQAAVKPGGYISRLKAYCSV
;
A
#
# COMPACT_ATOMS: atom_id res chain seq x y z
N MET A 1 -11.50 -17.06 2.75
CA MET A 1 -10.30 -17.42 3.52
C MET A 1 -10.73 -17.94 4.89
N LYS A 2 -10.20 -19.08 5.33
CA LYS A 2 -10.43 -19.63 6.67
C LYS A 2 -9.05 -19.73 7.36
N PRO A 3 -8.70 -18.81 8.28
CA PRO A 3 -7.42 -18.87 8.99
C PRO A 3 -7.38 -20.09 9.92
N SER A 4 -6.20 -20.66 10.09
CA SER A 4 -5.98 -21.68 11.11
C SER A 4 -6.11 -21.08 12.51
N PRO A 5 -6.52 -21.85 13.53
CA PRO A 5 -6.47 -21.41 14.92
C PRO A 5 -5.05 -20.93 15.29
N ASN A 6 -4.95 -19.91 16.15
CA ASN A 6 -3.69 -19.36 16.65
C ASN A 6 -2.72 -18.89 15.54
N SER A 7 -3.26 -18.37 14.43
CA SER A 7 -2.46 -17.85 13.32
C SER A 7 -2.78 -16.39 13.01
N PHE A 8 -1.84 -15.71 12.36
CA PHE A 8 -2.01 -14.36 11.85
C PHE A 8 -1.95 -14.34 10.33
N ILE A 9 -2.65 -13.37 9.74
CA ILE A 9 -2.58 -13.08 8.31
C ILE A 9 -1.73 -11.82 8.16
N VAL A 10 -0.64 -11.91 7.40
CA VAL A 10 0.23 -10.79 7.09
C VAL A 10 -0.04 -10.36 5.65
N LEU A 11 -0.32 -9.07 5.45
CA LEU A 11 -0.57 -8.48 4.15
C LEU A 11 0.47 -7.40 3.88
N ILE A 12 0.94 -7.34 2.63
CA ILE A 12 1.86 -6.31 2.17
C ILE A 12 1.08 -5.02 1.95
N GLY A 13 1.56 -3.93 2.55
CA GLY A 13 1.06 -2.58 2.29
C GLY A 13 1.76 -1.94 1.09
N GLU A 14 1.13 -0.90 0.57
CA GLU A 14 1.59 -0.18 -0.61
C GLU A 14 2.96 0.49 -0.46
N SER A 15 3.25 1.01 0.74
CA SER A 15 4.57 1.59 1.04
C SER A 15 5.69 0.56 0.94
N LEU A 16 5.43 -0.69 1.36
CA LEU A 16 6.37 -1.80 1.22
C LEU A 16 6.47 -2.25 -0.24
N SER A 17 5.36 -2.29 -0.97
CA SER A 17 5.35 -2.56 -2.42
C SER A 17 6.25 -1.58 -3.19
N VAL A 18 6.16 -0.28 -2.90
CA VAL A 18 7.05 0.73 -3.49
C VAL A 18 8.50 0.53 -3.10
N TRP A 19 8.77 0.32 -1.80
CA TRP A 19 10.13 0.07 -1.34
C TRP A 19 10.75 -1.15 -2.04
N LEU A 20 9.95 -2.18 -2.35
CA LEU A 20 10.36 -3.36 -3.10
C LEU A 20 10.40 -3.18 -4.64
N ASN A 21 10.35 -1.94 -5.14
CA ASN A 21 10.26 -1.62 -6.57
C ASN A 21 9.11 -2.33 -7.29
N GLY A 22 7.98 -2.57 -6.61
CA GLY A 22 6.80 -3.22 -7.17
C GLY A 22 6.90 -4.75 -7.31
N ARG A 23 7.97 -5.39 -6.80
CA ARG A 23 8.16 -6.85 -6.88
C ARG A 23 7.09 -7.65 -6.16
N LEU A 24 6.53 -7.11 -5.07
CA LEU A 24 5.43 -7.73 -4.35
C LEU A 24 4.20 -6.81 -4.36
N PRO A 25 3.08 -7.24 -4.96
CA PRO A 25 1.89 -6.42 -5.01
C PRO A 25 1.20 -6.35 -3.64
N SER A 26 0.68 -5.17 -3.32
CA SER A 26 -0.27 -4.99 -2.22
C SER A 26 -1.64 -5.54 -2.64
N PRO A 27 -2.20 -6.55 -1.93
CA PRO A 27 -3.42 -7.20 -2.35
C PRO A 27 -4.67 -6.40 -1.95
N SER A 28 -5.58 -6.22 -2.90
CA SER A 28 -6.96 -5.83 -2.62
C SER A 28 -7.65 -6.89 -1.77
N HIS A 29 -8.18 -6.51 -0.62
CA HIS A 29 -8.89 -7.40 0.29
C HIS A 29 -10.18 -6.75 0.79
N ARG A 30 -11.15 -7.58 1.15
CA ARG A 30 -12.44 -7.13 1.68
C ARG A 30 -12.93 -8.06 2.79
N VAL A 31 -13.65 -7.50 3.75
CA VAL A 31 -14.41 -8.26 4.74
C VAL A 31 -15.80 -8.49 4.18
N MET A 32 -16.19 -9.76 4.07
CA MET A 32 -17.55 -10.13 3.71
C MET A 32 -18.26 -10.65 4.96
N MET A 33 -19.43 -10.09 5.24
CA MET A 33 -20.33 -10.65 6.26
C MET A 33 -20.99 -11.91 5.67
N LYS A 34 -20.99 -13.00 6.42
CA LYS A 34 -21.62 -14.27 6.01
C LYS A 34 -22.25 -14.95 7.23
N GLY A 35 -23.52 -15.33 7.10
CA GLY A 35 -24.28 -15.95 8.19
C GLY A 35 -24.81 -14.92 9.19
N ASN A 36 -25.29 -15.41 10.34
CA ASN A 36 -25.91 -14.60 11.40
C ASN A 36 -25.01 -14.46 12.64
N GLU A 37 -23.75 -14.90 12.57
CA GLU A 37 -22.82 -14.87 13.70
C GLU A 37 -21.92 -13.63 13.64
N ASP A 38 -21.57 -13.11 14.81
CA ASP A 38 -20.61 -12.03 14.94
C ASP A 38 -19.19 -12.49 14.55
N ARG A 39 -18.46 -11.59 13.88
CA ARG A 39 -17.04 -11.79 13.57
C ARG A 39 -16.21 -10.66 14.17
N TYR A 40 -15.29 -11.04 15.06
CA TYR A 40 -14.30 -10.13 15.63
C TYR A 40 -12.94 -10.27 14.91
N SER A 41 -12.25 -9.16 14.69
CA SER A 41 -10.90 -9.13 14.11
C SER A 41 -10.12 -7.94 14.64
N LEU A 42 -8.81 -8.11 14.82
CA LEU A 42 -7.88 -7.05 15.18
C LEU A 42 -6.91 -6.81 14.02
N GLY A 43 -6.68 -5.54 13.68
CA GLY A 43 -5.68 -5.14 12.69
C GLY A 43 -4.51 -4.45 13.37
N LEU A 44 -3.29 -4.85 13.00
CA LEU A 44 -2.07 -4.14 13.35
C LEU A 44 -1.43 -3.61 12.06
N PHE A 45 -1.16 -2.31 12.02
CA PHE A 45 -0.65 -1.63 10.83
C PHE A 45 0.67 -0.95 11.14
N THR A 46 1.68 -1.24 10.32
CA THR A 46 2.98 -0.57 10.36
C THR A 46 3.08 0.39 9.18
N ARG A 47 3.51 1.64 9.44
CA ARG A 47 3.74 2.64 8.40
C ARG A 47 5.10 3.31 8.57
N PRO A 48 5.73 3.79 7.49
CA PRO A 48 6.90 4.64 7.59
C PRO A 48 6.63 5.87 8.46
N ARG A 49 7.64 6.28 9.23
CA ARG A 49 7.59 7.49 10.05
C ARG A 49 7.58 8.73 9.14
N GLY A 50 6.80 9.75 9.48
CA GLY A 50 6.87 11.04 8.79
C GLY A 50 8.28 11.63 8.81
N GLY A 51 8.69 12.23 7.69
CA GLY A 51 10.06 12.69 7.42
C GLY A 51 10.99 11.58 6.91
N TYR A 52 10.57 10.31 6.91
CA TYR A 52 11.36 9.22 6.35
C TYR A 52 11.10 9.07 4.86
N VAL A 53 12.14 9.31 4.06
CA VAL A 53 12.08 9.17 2.61
C VAL A 53 12.08 7.69 2.23
N ILE A 54 10.97 7.21 1.69
CA ILE A 54 10.91 5.90 1.03
C ILE A 54 11.66 6.02 -0.28
N LYS A 55 12.71 5.21 -0.44
CA LYS A 55 13.48 5.07 -1.68
C LYS A 55 13.65 3.59 -2.01
N VAL A 56 13.56 3.26 -3.29
CA VAL A 56 13.88 1.92 -3.80
C VAL A 56 15.36 1.61 -3.50
N PRO A 57 15.67 0.51 -2.81
CA PRO A 57 17.05 0.03 -2.62
C PRO A 57 17.74 -0.20 -3.96
N ASN A 58 19.00 0.22 -4.07
CA ASN A 58 19.75 0.12 -5.32
C ASN A 58 19.93 -1.36 -5.76
N GLU A 59 19.94 -2.29 -4.81
CA GLU A 59 20.05 -3.73 -5.02
C GLU A 59 18.81 -4.33 -5.70
N LEU A 60 17.70 -3.60 -5.73
CA LEU A 60 16.46 -4.00 -6.40
C LEU A 60 16.31 -3.38 -7.80
N VAL A 61 17.31 -2.63 -8.27
CA VAL A 61 17.34 -1.95 -9.57
C VAL A 61 18.43 -2.57 -10.44
N ASP A 62 18.05 -3.01 -11.63
CA ASP A 62 18.96 -3.57 -12.64
C ASP A 62 18.41 -3.31 -14.06
N ASP A 63 19.14 -3.72 -15.09
CA ASP A 63 18.76 -3.50 -16.49
C ASP A 63 17.41 -4.15 -16.85
N ASN A 64 17.01 -5.23 -16.15
CA ASN A 64 15.73 -5.90 -16.34
C ASN A 64 14.63 -5.36 -15.43
N ASN A 65 14.99 -4.64 -14.35
CA ASN A 65 14.08 -4.08 -13.34
C ASN A 65 14.44 -2.61 -13.09
N PRO A 66 14.10 -1.70 -14.01
CA PRO A 66 14.36 -0.29 -13.81
C PRO A 66 13.57 0.26 -12.62
N ILE A 67 14.05 1.38 -12.07
CA ILE A 67 13.36 2.05 -10.97
C ILE A 67 11.97 2.53 -11.40
N LEU A 68 10.93 2.14 -10.65
CA LEU A 68 9.53 2.48 -10.96
C LEU A 68 9.01 3.67 -10.16
N PHE A 69 9.65 3.99 -9.03
CA PHE A 69 9.17 4.97 -8.07
C PHE A 69 10.28 5.92 -7.62
N LYS A 70 10.01 7.22 -7.68
CA LYS A 70 10.83 8.30 -7.14
C LYS A 70 10.82 8.24 -5.60
N PRO A 71 11.94 8.65 -4.98
CA PRO A 71 11.97 8.87 -3.53
C PRO A 71 10.87 9.83 -3.10
N HIS A 72 10.17 9.52 -2.02
CA HIS A 72 9.11 10.38 -1.49
C HIS A 72 8.90 10.20 0.02
N ASP A 73 8.27 11.20 0.64
CA ASP A 73 7.78 11.09 2.01
C ASP A 73 6.38 10.46 2.02
N HIS A 74 6.21 9.43 2.84
CA HIS A 74 4.95 8.69 2.93
C HIS A 74 3.81 9.53 3.52
N GLU A 75 4.10 10.40 4.47
CA GLU A 75 3.10 11.25 5.11
C GLU A 75 2.63 12.35 4.16
N GLU A 76 3.54 12.94 3.37
CA GLU A 76 3.18 13.88 2.31
C GLU A 76 2.31 13.22 1.24
N PHE A 77 2.66 12.00 0.83
CA PHE A 77 1.81 11.22 -0.07
C PHE A 77 0.41 11.00 0.52
N LEU A 78 0.30 10.64 1.81
CA LEU A 78 -1.00 10.47 2.46
C LEU A 78 -1.81 11.76 2.47
N LYS A 79 -1.19 12.93 2.71
CA LYS A 79 -1.86 14.24 2.64
C LYS A 79 -2.45 14.48 1.25
N PHE A 80 -1.65 14.26 0.20
CA PHE A 80 -2.11 14.33 -1.19
C PHE A 80 -3.25 13.34 -1.49
N TYR A 81 -3.09 12.09 -1.04
CA TYR A 81 -4.08 11.03 -1.26
C TYR A 81 -5.43 11.37 -0.62
N TYR A 82 -5.43 11.89 0.62
CA TYR A 82 -6.65 12.32 1.28
C TYR A 82 -7.28 13.55 0.61
N SER A 83 -6.49 14.53 0.17
CA SER A 83 -7.05 15.69 -0.55
C SER A 83 -7.74 15.28 -1.85
N GLU A 84 -7.16 14.36 -2.61
CA GLU A 84 -7.75 13.83 -3.85
C GLU A 84 -9.05 13.05 -3.61
N ILE A 85 -9.17 12.32 -2.49
CA ILE A 85 -10.40 11.59 -2.15
C ILE A 85 -11.50 12.52 -1.66
N THR A 86 -11.15 13.57 -0.92
CA THR A 86 -12.13 14.55 -0.42
C THR A 86 -12.72 15.43 -1.52
N GLN A 87 -12.01 15.62 -2.64
CA GLN A 87 -12.48 16.38 -3.80
C GLN A 87 -13.35 15.51 -4.72
N ALA A 88 -14.55 15.16 -4.28
CA ALA A 88 -15.80 14.82 -5.00
C ALA A 88 -15.80 14.27 -6.45
N ALA A 89 -14.76 13.60 -6.92
CA ALA A 89 -14.78 12.76 -8.10
C ALA A 89 -13.86 11.58 -7.78
N VAL A 90 -14.45 10.43 -7.46
CA VAL A 90 -13.73 9.16 -7.42
C VAL A 90 -13.25 8.87 -8.83
N LYS A 91 -12.14 9.51 -9.24
CA LYS A 91 -11.45 9.16 -10.47
C LYS A 91 -11.09 7.68 -10.34
N PRO A 92 -11.40 6.86 -11.37
CA PRO A 92 -11.11 5.44 -11.33
C PRO A 92 -9.59 5.27 -11.14
N GLY A 93 -9.22 4.66 -10.01
CA GLY A 93 -7.83 4.55 -9.62
C GLY A 93 -7.67 4.24 -8.13
N GLY A 94 -7.10 3.07 -7.83
CA GLY A 94 -6.76 2.67 -6.47
C GLY A 94 -5.56 3.45 -5.91
N TYR A 95 -5.14 3.11 -4.69
CA TYR A 95 -3.96 3.69 -4.04
C TYR A 95 -2.71 3.63 -4.96
N ILE A 96 -2.48 2.49 -5.63
CA ILE A 96 -1.35 2.29 -6.56
C ILE A 96 -1.33 3.30 -7.70
N SER A 97 -2.47 3.60 -8.32
CA SER A 97 -2.49 4.52 -9.46
C SER A 97 -2.21 5.96 -9.02
N ARG A 98 -2.70 6.35 -7.83
CA ARG A 98 -2.41 7.68 -7.25
C ARG A 98 -0.96 7.78 -6.78
N LEU A 99 -0.42 6.71 -6.21
CA LEU A 99 0.97 6.62 -5.82
C LEU A 99 1.90 6.68 -7.03
N LYS A 100 1.60 5.92 -8.10
CA LYS A 100 2.29 6.06 -9.38
C LYS A 100 2.17 7.49 -9.92
N ALA A 101 0.99 8.10 -9.94
CA ALA A 101 0.86 9.49 -10.40
C ALA A 101 1.69 10.49 -9.57
N TYR A 102 1.83 10.25 -8.26
CA TYR A 102 2.58 11.10 -7.35
C TYR A 102 4.10 10.91 -7.48
N CYS A 103 4.55 9.66 -7.63
CA CYS A 103 5.97 9.32 -7.54
C CYS A 103 6.51 8.50 -8.72
N SER A 104 5.86 8.41 -9.88
CA SER A 104 6.47 7.74 -11.05
C SER A 104 7.61 8.58 -11.63
N VAL A 105 8.59 7.88 -12.23
CA VAL A 105 9.68 8.45 -13.05
C VAL A 105 9.12 9.33 -14.15
#